data_AF-A0A9E2R4C0-F1
#
_entry.id   AF-A0A9E2R4C0-F1
#
_cell.length_a   1.000
_cell.length_b   1.000
_cell.length_c   1.000
_cell.angle_alpha   90.00
_cell.angle_beta   90.00
_cell.angle_gamma   90.00
#
_symmetry.space_group_name_H-M   'P 1'
#
loop_
_entity.id
_entity.type
_entity.pdbx_description
1 polymer ?
#
loop_
_entity_poly.entity_id
_entity_poly.type
_entity_poly.pdbx_seq_one_letter_code
_entity_poly.pdbx_strand_id
1 'polypeptide(L)'
;MKAAVLKSIFGASFAVCVLPRKDSICQARLVRPWLEATLLAYSAWGSRGLLGGWLYNPFDRGGGLAFLVWLTPLVWSWWRAGLGGRQFARGHLAWMAAGLGLSFLGDLGDLHLSRHLGLAAILVGSAPRRCGWFWTLSLTGWLPVTGWIASRVGLAPGPLAVLRIAVALAGSGWALARPPRQPAHPPPRQSLSPAAAGCQIKL
;
A
#
# COMPACT_ATOMS: atom_id res chain seq x y z
N MET A 1 27.80 35.44 10.27
CA MET A 1 26.37 35.82 10.24
C MET A 1 25.71 35.25 8.98
N LYS A 2 25.17 34.02 8.98
CA LYS A 2 24.31 33.48 7.89
C LYS A 2 23.60 32.13 8.20
N ALA A 3 23.46 31.75 9.48
CA ALA A 3 22.88 30.44 9.87
C ALA A 3 21.61 30.54 10.72
N ALA A 4 21.02 31.73 10.92
CA ALA A 4 19.93 31.94 11.87
C ALA A 4 18.52 32.07 11.26
N VAL A 5 18.38 32.13 9.94
CA VAL A 5 17.08 32.48 9.30
C VAL A 5 16.23 31.26 8.87
N LEU A 6 16.79 30.04 8.81
CA LEU A 6 16.03 28.88 8.31
C LEU A 6 15.17 28.13 9.34
N LYS A 7 15.20 28.48 10.64
CA LYS A 7 14.35 27.82 11.65
C LYS A 7 12.92 28.35 11.73
N SER A 8 12.59 29.46 11.05
CA SER A 8 11.28 30.11 11.20
C SER A 8 10.18 29.57 10.26
N ILE A 9 10.50 28.69 9.31
CA ILE A 9 9.51 28.22 8.31
C ILE A 9 8.91 26.84 8.67
N PHE A 10 9.54 26.07 9.56
CA PHE A 10 9.06 24.73 9.97
C PHE A 10 8.60 24.66 11.44
N GLY A 11 8.19 25.80 12.02
CA GLY A 11 7.77 25.92 13.41
C GLY A 11 6.27 25.77 13.67
N ALA A 12 5.47 25.30 12.70
CA ALA A 12 4.07 24.96 12.95
C ALA A 12 4.00 23.51 13.44
N SER A 13 4.27 23.31 14.73
CA SER A 13 3.79 22.14 15.47
C SER A 13 2.27 22.11 15.37
N PHE A 14 1.75 21.42 14.36
CA PHE A 14 0.37 20.92 14.33
C PHE A 14 0.24 19.85 15.43
N ALA A 15 0.32 20.27 16.69
CA ALA A 15 -0.25 19.54 17.81
C ALA A 15 -1.76 19.71 17.71
N VAL A 16 -2.37 19.06 16.71
CA VAL A 16 -3.81 18.89 16.68
C VAL A 16 -4.12 17.94 17.82
N CYS A 17 -4.43 18.50 18.99
CA CYS A 17 -5.17 17.81 20.03
C CYS A 17 -6.58 17.51 19.49
N VAL A 18 -6.68 16.53 18.60
CA VAL A 18 -7.95 15.90 18.25
C VAL A 18 -8.36 15.09 19.48
N LEU A 19 -9.06 15.74 20.41
CA LEU A 19 -9.80 15.03 21.44
C LEU A 19 -10.76 14.07 20.71
N PRO A 20 -10.65 12.75 20.94
CA PRO A 20 -11.49 11.78 20.24
C PRO A 20 -12.93 11.93 20.75
N ARG A 21 -13.75 12.69 20.01
CA ARG A 21 -15.21 12.70 20.20
C ARG A 21 -15.68 11.25 20.01
N LYS A 22 -16.39 10.70 21.00
CA LYS A 22 -16.88 9.30 21.04
C LYS A 22 -17.70 8.94 19.80
N ASP A 23 -18.27 9.96 19.14
CA ASP A 23 -19.11 9.87 17.95
C ASP A 23 -18.30 9.69 16.65
N SER A 24 -17.03 10.10 16.65
CA SER A 24 -16.11 9.99 15.50
C SER A 24 -15.69 8.54 15.20
N ILE A 25 -15.83 7.65 16.18
CA ILE A 25 -15.45 6.23 16.05
C ILE A 25 -16.41 5.48 15.13
N CYS A 26 -17.67 5.96 15.00
CA CYS A 26 -18.64 5.37 14.07
C CYS A 26 -18.47 5.89 12.63
N GLN A 27 -18.06 7.14 12.42
CA GLN A 27 -17.88 7.69 11.07
C GLN A 27 -16.59 7.23 10.37
N ALA A 28 -15.51 6.95 11.11
CA ALA A 28 -14.25 6.50 10.52
C ALA A 28 -14.34 5.10 9.84
N ARG A 29 -15.40 4.32 10.10
CA ARG A 29 -15.64 3.02 9.44
C ARG A 29 -16.32 3.13 8.07
N LEU A 30 -16.89 4.28 7.73
CA LEU A 30 -17.74 4.47 6.54
C LEU A 30 -17.07 5.24 5.41
N VAL A 31 -15.79 5.60 5.54
CA VAL A 31 -14.94 5.99 4.39
C VAL A 31 -14.53 4.70 3.65
N ARG A 32 -15.51 3.83 3.36
CA ARG A 32 -16.18 3.59 2.07
C ARG A 32 -15.21 2.84 1.14
N PRO A 33 -15.30 1.50 1.01
CA PRO A 33 -14.52 0.71 0.05
C PRO A 33 -14.57 1.27 -1.39
N TRP A 34 -15.61 2.05 -1.68
CA TRP A 34 -15.76 2.85 -2.89
C TRP A 34 -14.61 3.83 -3.14
N LEU A 35 -14.09 4.52 -2.12
CA LEU A 35 -12.97 5.46 -2.30
C LEU A 35 -11.72 4.71 -2.79
N GLU A 36 -11.42 3.56 -2.19
CA GLU A 36 -10.29 2.73 -2.61
C GLU A 36 -10.47 2.22 -4.02
N ALA A 37 -11.68 1.72 -4.34
CA ALA A 37 -12.03 1.29 -5.68
C ALA A 37 -11.87 2.43 -6.69
N THR A 38 -12.28 3.66 -6.36
CA THR A 38 -12.11 4.81 -7.24
C THR A 38 -10.64 5.21 -7.42
N LEU A 39 -9.83 5.17 -6.35
CA LEU A 39 -8.40 5.46 -6.44
C LEU A 39 -7.64 4.40 -7.25
N LEU A 40 -8.00 3.13 -7.06
CA LEU A 40 -7.47 2.02 -7.84
C LEU A 40 -7.90 2.11 -9.30
N ALA A 41 -9.17 2.39 -9.58
CA ALA A 41 -9.67 2.56 -10.94
C ALA A 41 -8.99 3.74 -11.65
N TYR A 42 -8.85 4.88 -10.94
CA TYR A 42 -8.15 6.05 -11.46
C TYR A 42 -6.69 5.75 -11.79
N SER A 43 -5.96 5.14 -10.84
CA SER A 43 -4.53 4.81 -11.04
C SER A 43 -4.32 3.72 -12.09
N ALA A 44 -5.21 2.74 -12.18
CA ALA A 44 -5.20 1.73 -13.24
C ALA A 44 -5.45 2.37 -14.62
N TRP A 45 -6.41 3.29 -14.73
CA TRP A 45 -6.69 4.04 -15.96
C TRP A 45 -5.48 4.88 -16.39
N GLY A 46 -4.88 5.64 -15.46
CA GLY A 46 -3.65 6.41 -15.72
C GLY A 46 -2.45 5.54 -16.12
N SER A 47 -2.45 4.28 -15.69
CA SER A 47 -1.43 3.28 -16.02
C SER A 47 -1.75 2.44 -17.26
N ARG A 48 -2.76 2.78 -18.07
CA ARG A 48 -3.08 2.02 -19.30
C ARG A 48 -1.91 1.90 -20.28
N GLY A 49 -0.98 2.88 -20.28
CA GLY A 49 0.24 2.84 -21.08
C GLY A 49 1.18 1.68 -20.69
N LEU A 50 1.08 1.17 -19.46
CA LEU A 50 1.79 -0.01 -18.98
C LEU A 50 1.49 -1.24 -19.85
N LEU A 51 0.23 -1.41 -20.25
CA LEU A 51 -0.20 -2.53 -21.11
C LEU A 51 0.47 -2.45 -22.48
N GLY A 52 0.59 -1.24 -23.04
CA GLY A 52 1.35 -1.01 -24.27
C GLY A 52 2.81 -1.42 -24.10
N GLY A 53 3.45 -1.02 -23.00
CA GLY A 53 4.81 -1.44 -22.67
C GLY A 53 4.96 -2.96 -22.62
N TRP A 54 4.06 -3.66 -21.93
CA TRP A 54 4.10 -5.13 -21.83
C TRP A 54 3.89 -5.84 -23.17
N LEU A 55 3.03 -5.31 -24.05
CA LEU A 55 2.73 -5.96 -25.32
C LEU A 55 3.83 -5.72 -26.37
N TYR A 56 4.34 -4.49 -26.44
CA TYR A 56 5.21 -4.08 -27.55
C TYR A 56 6.71 -4.14 -27.23
N ASN A 57 7.12 -3.96 -25.96
CA ASN A 57 8.54 -4.01 -25.61
C ASN A 57 8.98 -5.44 -25.24
N PRO A 58 9.95 -6.05 -25.94
CA PRO A 58 10.41 -7.43 -25.66
C PRO A 58 10.95 -7.60 -24.23
N PHE A 59 11.55 -6.56 -23.66
CA PHE A 59 12.03 -6.59 -22.28
C PHE A 59 10.90 -6.61 -21.25
N ASP A 60 9.69 -6.18 -21.64
CA ASP A 60 8.54 -6.00 -20.75
C ASP A 60 7.42 -7.03 -20.92
N ARG A 61 7.51 -7.95 -21.89
CA ARG A 61 6.53 -9.03 -22.09
C ARG A 61 6.28 -9.88 -20.84
N GLY A 62 7.33 -10.19 -20.09
CA GLY A 62 7.20 -10.93 -18.82
C GLY A 62 6.64 -10.10 -17.66
N GLY A 63 6.62 -8.77 -17.78
CA GLY A 63 6.17 -7.85 -16.74
C GLY A 63 4.68 -8.02 -16.43
N GLY A 64 3.83 -8.19 -17.46
CA GLY A 64 2.39 -8.40 -17.26
C GLY A 64 2.06 -9.69 -16.50
N LEU A 65 2.70 -10.79 -16.86
CA LEU A 65 2.55 -12.07 -16.13
C LEU A 65 3.07 -11.97 -14.70
N ALA A 66 4.24 -11.35 -14.50
CA ALA A 66 4.79 -11.12 -13.17
C ALA A 66 3.86 -10.23 -12.32
N PHE A 67 3.23 -9.20 -12.90
CA PHE A 67 2.23 -8.38 -12.23
C PHE A 67 1.01 -9.18 -11.81
N LEU A 68 0.44 -10.01 -12.69
CA LEU A 68 -0.72 -10.86 -12.38
C LEU A 68 -0.41 -11.82 -11.24
N VAL A 69 0.75 -12.48 -11.27
CA VAL A 69 1.22 -13.36 -10.18
C VAL A 69 1.37 -12.58 -8.88
N TRP A 70 2.04 -11.43 -8.93
CA TRP A 70 2.28 -10.56 -7.77
C TRP A 70 0.99 -10.06 -7.12
N LEU A 71 -0.06 -9.84 -7.93
CA LEU A 71 -1.38 -9.39 -7.48
C LEU A 71 -2.17 -10.48 -6.73
N THR A 72 -1.80 -11.76 -6.88
CA THR A 72 -2.55 -12.89 -6.32
C THR A 72 -2.82 -12.80 -4.81
N PRO A 73 -1.88 -12.42 -3.92
CA PRO A 73 -2.15 -12.39 -2.47
C PRO A 73 -3.12 -11.27 -2.11
N LEU A 74 -3.14 -10.20 -2.90
CA LEU A 74 -4.03 -9.06 -2.75
C LEU A 74 -5.47 -9.48 -3.08
N VAL A 75 -5.69 -10.05 -4.27
CA VAL A 75 -7.00 -10.56 -4.70
C VAL A 75 -7.51 -11.65 -3.76
N TRP A 76 -6.65 -12.59 -3.38
CA TRP A 76 -6.99 -13.65 -2.43
C TRP A 76 -7.37 -13.09 -1.05
N SER A 77 -6.73 -12.00 -0.62
CA SER A 77 -7.09 -11.32 0.62
C SER A 77 -8.44 -10.62 0.54
N TRP A 78 -8.77 -10.01 -0.60
CA TRP A 78 -10.04 -9.33 -0.83
C TRP A 78 -11.18 -10.34 -0.87
N TRP A 79 -10.96 -11.44 -1.56
CA TRP A 79 -11.93 -12.53 -1.64
C TRP A 79 -12.24 -13.13 -0.27
N ARG A 80 -11.21 -13.43 0.55
CA ARG A 80 -11.40 -14.00 1.90
C ARG A 80 -12.00 -13.02 2.93
N ALA A 81 -11.69 -11.73 2.84
CA ALA A 81 -12.18 -10.75 3.81
C ALA A 81 -13.62 -10.31 3.55
N GLY A 82 -14.14 -10.56 2.34
CA GLY A 82 -15.38 -9.95 1.87
C GLY A 82 -15.26 -8.42 1.70
N LEU A 83 -16.24 -7.82 1.02
CA LEU A 83 -16.23 -6.39 0.72
C LEU A 83 -16.34 -5.47 1.96
N GLY A 84 -16.73 -6.02 3.12
CA GLY A 84 -17.01 -5.24 4.35
C GLY A 84 -16.06 -5.47 5.54
N GLY A 85 -15.13 -6.44 5.48
CA GLY A 85 -14.41 -6.92 6.66
C GLY A 85 -13.02 -6.33 6.90
N ARG A 86 -12.56 -5.37 6.09
CA ARG A 86 -11.15 -4.96 6.11
C ARG A 86 -10.87 -3.89 7.18
N GLN A 87 -9.97 -4.22 8.09
CA GLN A 87 -9.37 -3.25 9.01
C GLN A 87 -8.17 -2.61 8.32
N PHE A 88 -8.33 -1.37 7.87
CA PHE A 88 -7.25 -0.60 7.28
C PHE A 88 -6.24 -0.19 8.36
N ALA A 89 -4.96 -0.37 8.04
CA ALA A 89 -3.87 0.13 8.85
C ALA A 89 -3.91 1.68 8.86
N ARG A 90 -3.59 2.33 9.98
CA ARG A 90 -3.42 3.81 10.01
C ARG A 90 -2.49 4.36 8.93
N GLY A 91 -1.50 3.58 8.47
CA GLY A 91 -0.59 3.95 7.39
C GLY A 91 -1.18 3.83 5.96
N HIS A 92 -2.36 3.21 5.81
CA HIS A 92 -3.02 2.99 4.51
C HIS A 92 -3.28 4.30 3.77
N LEU A 93 -3.85 5.29 4.48
CA LEU A 93 -4.22 6.58 3.91
C LEU A 93 -2.99 7.35 3.40
N ALA A 94 -1.86 7.25 4.11
CA ALA A 94 -0.61 7.90 3.71
C ALA A 94 -0.07 7.32 2.39
N TRP A 95 -0.10 6.00 2.24
CA TRP A 95 0.30 5.33 0.99
C TRP A 95 -0.63 5.66 -0.18
N MET A 96 -1.94 5.72 0.07
CA MET A 96 -2.91 6.13 -0.96
C MET A 96 -2.71 7.59 -1.37
N ALA A 97 -2.54 8.49 -0.42
CA ALA A 97 -2.27 9.91 -0.70
C ALA A 97 -0.96 10.08 -1.47
N ALA A 98 0.10 9.36 -1.06
CA ALA A 98 1.38 9.38 -1.77
C ALA A 98 1.26 8.82 -3.19
N GLY A 99 0.54 7.71 -3.37
CA GLY A 99 0.34 7.12 -4.70
C GLY A 99 -0.52 7.97 -5.63
N LEU A 100 -1.54 8.65 -5.07
CA LEU A 100 -2.32 9.63 -5.81
C LEU A 100 -1.47 10.84 -6.21
N GLY A 101 -0.66 11.38 -5.29
CA GLY A 101 0.27 12.47 -5.58
C GLY A 101 1.29 12.12 -6.65
N LEU A 102 1.87 10.92 -6.61
CA LEU A 102 2.78 10.41 -7.63
C LEU A 102 2.10 10.26 -9.00
N SER A 103 0.84 9.82 -9.00
CA SER A 103 0.05 9.70 -10.23
C SER A 103 -0.18 11.07 -10.87
N PHE A 104 -0.62 12.06 -10.08
CA PHE A 104 -0.78 13.45 -10.55
C PHE A 104 0.54 14.06 -11.03
N LEU A 105 1.64 13.82 -10.34
CA LEU A 105 2.95 14.31 -10.75
C LEU A 105 3.39 13.69 -12.08
N GLY A 106 3.05 12.41 -12.31
CA GLY A 106 3.23 11.74 -13.59
C GLY A 106 2.34 12.30 -14.71
N ASP A 107 1.13 12.76 -14.39
CA ASP A 107 0.25 13.45 -15.33
C ASP A 107 0.81 14.82 -15.74
N LEU A 108 1.32 15.60 -14.79
CA LEU A 108 1.87 16.95 -15.05
C LEU A 108 3.19 16.92 -15.84
N GLY A 109 4.07 15.96 -15.57
CA GLY A 109 5.38 15.87 -16.20
C GLY A 109 5.48 14.86 -17.35
N ASP A 110 4.35 14.28 -17.77
CA ASP A 110 4.25 13.15 -18.71
C ASP A 110 5.22 11.98 -18.43
N LEU A 111 5.57 11.81 -17.16
CA LEU A 111 6.47 10.76 -16.68
C LEU A 111 5.68 9.51 -16.42
N HIS A 112 5.63 8.61 -17.41
CA HIS A 112 5.01 7.30 -17.27
C HIS A 112 5.48 6.55 -16.02
N LEU A 113 6.78 6.63 -15.69
CA LEU A 113 7.33 5.97 -14.50
C LEU A 113 6.63 6.39 -13.20
N SER A 114 6.34 7.68 -13.03
CA SER A 114 5.67 8.22 -11.85
C SER A 114 4.25 7.69 -11.70
N ARG A 115 3.51 7.53 -12.81
CA ARG A 115 2.16 6.92 -12.81
C ARG A 115 2.21 5.46 -12.33
N HIS A 116 3.18 4.68 -12.79
CA HIS A 116 3.36 3.29 -12.36
C HIS A 116 3.76 3.17 -10.89
N LEU A 117 4.61 4.07 -10.39
CA LEU A 117 4.95 4.16 -8.97
C LEU A 117 3.74 4.55 -8.12
N GLY A 118 2.86 5.41 -8.65
CA GLY A 118 1.59 5.77 -8.03
C GLY A 118 0.67 4.55 -7.84
N LEU A 119 0.44 3.78 -8.91
CA LEU A 119 -0.33 2.53 -8.86
C LEU A 119 0.28 1.54 -7.86
N ALA A 120 1.60 1.37 -7.92
CA ALA A 120 2.34 0.51 -7.00
C ALA A 120 2.13 0.91 -5.52
N ALA A 121 2.25 2.20 -5.21
CA ALA A 121 2.03 2.71 -3.86
C ALA A 121 0.58 2.49 -3.38
N ILE A 122 -0.42 2.67 -4.25
CA ILE A 122 -1.83 2.41 -3.91
C ILE A 122 -2.05 0.91 -3.66
N LEU A 123 -1.50 0.02 -4.49
CA LEU A 123 -1.60 -1.43 -4.30
C LEU A 123 -0.92 -1.91 -3.03
N VAL A 124 0.26 -1.36 -2.71
CA VAL A 124 0.99 -1.66 -1.47
C VAL A 124 0.22 -1.15 -0.25
N GLY A 125 -0.30 0.08 -0.32
CA GLY A 125 -1.19 0.63 0.69
C GLY A 125 -2.39 -0.27 0.93
N SER A 126 -3.01 -0.72 -0.17
CA SER A 126 -4.17 -1.63 -0.18
C SER A 126 -3.84 -3.06 0.25
N ALA A 127 -2.59 -3.43 0.48
CA ALA A 127 -2.23 -4.79 0.85
C ALA A 127 -2.48 -5.05 2.35
N PRO A 128 -2.91 -6.26 2.74
CA PRO A 128 -2.95 -6.60 4.15
C PRO A 128 -1.54 -6.54 4.75
N ARG A 129 -1.42 -6.07 6.00
CA ARG A 129 -0.14 -5.96 6.73
C ARG A 129 0.70 -7.24 6.74
N ARG A 130 0.07 -8.40 6.54
CA ARG A 130 0.77 -9.71 6.48
C ARG A 130 1.74 -9.82 5.30
N CYS A 131 1.48 -9.13 4.20
CA CYS A 131 2.27 -9.24 2.98
C CYS A 131 3.76 -8.91 3.20
N GLY A 132 4.09 -8.12 4.21
CA GLY A 132 5.47 -7.90 4.65
C GLY A 132 6.32 -7.16 3.62
N TRP A 133 7.53 -6.78 4.04
CA TRP A 133 8.46 -6.01 3.21
C TRP A 133 8.89 -6.77 1.94
N PHE A 134 9.01 -8.09 2.02
CA PHE A 134 9.49 -8.91 0.90
C PHE A 134 8.52 -8.88 -0.30
N TRP A 135 7.21 -8.99 -0.06
CA TRP A 135 6.20 -8.83 -1.12
C TRP A 135 6.23 -7.42 -1.70
N THR A 136 6.41 -6.39 -0.87
CA THR A 136 6.59 -5.01 -1.35
C THR A 136 7.84 -4.84 -2.20
N LEU A 137 8.97 -5.45 -1.84
CA LEU A 137 10.19 -5.37 -2.67
C LEU A 137 10.03 -6.09 -3.99
N SER A 138 9.31 -7.22 -4.03
CA SER A 138 9.04 -7.95 -5.27
C SER A 138 8.21 -7.15 -6.29
N LEU A 139 7.63 -6.02 -5.89
CA LEU A 139 6.99 -5.06 -6.79
C LEU A 139 7.93 -4.54 -7.87
N THR A 140 9.22 -4.39 -7.54
CA THR A 140 10.24 -3.97 -8.50
C THR A 140 10.36 -4.94 -9.68
N GLY A 141 10.01 -6.21 -9.49
CA GLY A 141 10.10 -7.24 -10.52
C GLY A 141 9.25 -6.94 -11.75
N TRP A 142 8.04 -6.40 -11.59
CA TRP A 142 7.15 -6.17 -12.74
C TRP A 142 7.20 -4.75 -13.32
N LEU A 143 7.89 -3.81 -12.65
CA LEU A 143 7.99 -2.43 -13.12
C LEU A 143 8.83 -2.32 -14.41
N PRO A 144 8.45 -1.46 -15.38
CA PRO A 144 9.23 -1.23 -16.61
C PRO A 144 10.68 -0.78 -16.36
N VAL A 145 10.95 -0.14 -15.21
CA VAL A 145 12.28 0.34 -14.84
C VAL A 145 13.32 -0.80 -14.82
N THR A 146 12.92 -2.02 -14.45
CA THR A 146 13.86 -3.16 -14.46
C THR A 146 14.18 -3.63 -15.87
N GLY A 147 13.26 -3.48 -16.82
CA GLY A 147 13.48 -3.76 -18.23
C GLY A 147 14.44 -2.76 -18.85
N TRP A 148 14.27 -1.48 -18.50
CA TRP A 148 15.20 -0.43 -18.89
C TRP A 148 16.61 -0.69 -18.34
N ILE A 149 16.76 -0.98 -17.04
CA ILE A 149 18.07 -1.29 -16.44
C ILE A 149 18.69 -2.52 -17.10
N ALA A 150 17.92 -3.60 -17.28
CA ALA A 150 18.42 -4.83 -17.90
C ALA A 150 18.92 -4.59 -19.34
N SER A 151 18.23 -3.73 -20.10
CA SER A 151 18.65 -3.38 -21.46
C SER A 151 20.00 -2.65 -21.47
N ARG A 152 20.31 -1.85 -20.43
CA ARG A 152 21.60 -1.15 -20.28
C ARG A 152 22.75 -2.08 -19.89
N VAL A 153 22.45 -3.16 -19.18
CA VAL A 153 23.44 -4.16 -18.75
C VAL A 153 23.67 -5.23 -19.84
N GLY A 154 22.93 -5.19 -20.95
CA GLY A 154 23.04 -6.16 -22.04
C GLY A 154 22.42 -7.52 -21.72
N LEU A 155 21.50 -7.58 -20.76
CA LEU A 155 20.81 -8.82 -20.41
C LEU A 155 19.85 -9.22 -21.54
N ALA A 156 19.77 -10.51 -21.88
CA ALA A 156 18.77 -10.99 -22.83
C ALA A 156 17.33 -10.88 -22.23
N PRO A 157 16.31 -10.62 -23.06
CA PRO A 157 14.92 -10.44 -22.58
C PRO A 157 14.31 -11.72 -21.99
N GLY A 158 14.69 -12.90 -22.49
CA GLY A 158 14.20 -14.19 -22.01
C GLY A 158 14.53 -14.45 -20.53
N PRO A 159 15.82 -14.44 -20.13
CA PRO A 159 16.24 -14.57 -18.74
C PRO A 159 15.59 -13.53 -17.81
N LEU A 160 15.44 -12.28 -18.28
CA LEU A 160 14.75 -11.25 -17.51
C LEU A 160 13.31 -11.65 -17.19
N ALA A 161 12.55 -12.12 -18.18
CA ALA A 161 11.16 -12.53 -17.98
C ALA A 161 11.05 -13.65 -16.94
N VAL A 162 11.94 -14.65 -17.00
CA VAL A 162 12.00 -15.75 -16.01
C VAL A 162 12.30 -15.20 -14.61
N LEU A 163 13.29 -14.31 -14.49
CA LEU A 163 13.65 -13.69 -13.21
C LEU A 163 12.48 -12.90 -12.60
N ARG A 164 11.78 -12.11 -13.42
CA ARG A 164 10.61 -11.32 -12.97
C ARG A 164 9.49 -12.22 -12.44
N ILE A 165 9.18 -13.31 -13.15
CA ILE A 165 8.18 -14.28 -12.72
C ILE A 165 8.62 -14.98 -11.42
N ALA A 166 9.89 -15.39 -11.33
CA ALA A 166 10.42 -16.02 -10.13
C ALA A 166 10.34 -15.10 -8.90
N VAL A 167 10.70 -13.82 -9.06
CA VAL A 167 10.58 -12.81 -7.99
C VAL A 167 9.12 -12.60 -7.58
N ALA A 168 8.20 -12.53 -8.54
CA ALA A 168 6.76 -12.39 -8.26
C ALA A 168 6.19 -13.62 -7.55
N LEU A 169 6.59 -14.83 -7.95
CA LEU A 169 6.22 -16.09 -7.28
C LEU A 169 6.77 -16.14 -5.86
N ALA A 170 8.04 -15.80 -5.66
CA ALA A 170 8.66 -15.78 -4.33
C ALA A 170 7.94 -14.78 -3.41
N GLY A 171 7.69 -13.56 -3.87
CA GLY A 171 6.97 -12.54 -3.11
C GLY A 171 5.54 -12.97 -2.76
N SER A 172 4.83 -13.58 -3.72
CA SER A 172 3.45 -14.03 -3.53
C SER A 172 3.36 -15.25 -2.61
N GLY A 173 4.23 -16.23 -2.82
CA GLY A 173 4.36 -17.41 -1.97
C GLY A 173 4.68 -17.03 -0.53
N TRP A 174 5.61 -16.08 -0.33
CA TRP A 174 5.92 -15.55 0.99
C TRP A 174 4.72 -14.87 1.67
N ALA A 175 3.97 -14.05 0.91
CA ALA A 175 2.79 -13.37 1.43
C ALA A 175 1.65 -14.35 1.80
N LEU A 176 1.50 -15.43 1.04
CA LEU A 176 0.48 -16.46 1.24
C LEU A 176 0.83 -17.49 2.32
N ALA A 177 2.11 -17.81 2.48
CA ALA A 177 2.60 -18.77 3.48
C ALA A 177 2.49 -18.26 4.92
N ARG A 178 2.34 -16.94 5.12
CA ARG A 178 2.18 -16.36 6.45
C ARG A 178 0.79 -16.66 7.02
N PRO A 179 0.70 -17.32 8.18
CA PRO A 179 -0.59 -17.59 8.80
C PRO A 179 -1.32 -16.27 9.08
N PRO A 180 -2.67 -16.26 9.05
CA PRO A 180 -3.42 -15.11 9.53
C PRO A 180 -2.95 -14.79 10.94
N ARG A 181 -2.53 -13.55 11.20
CA ARG A 181 -2.35 -13.10 12.59
C ARG A 181 -3.70 -13.32 13.26
N GLN A 182 -3.77 -14.31 14.14
CA GLN A 182 -4.93 -14.42 15.02
C GLN A 182 -5.03 -13.09 15.75
N PRO A 183 -6.20 -12.43 15.74
CA PRO A 183 -6.40 -11.27 16.58
C PRO A 183 -6.01 -11.72 17.98
N ALA A 184 -5.06 -11.02 18.61
CA ALA A 184 -4.64 -11.35 19.95
C ALA A 184 -5.91 -11.54 20.78
N HIS A 185 -6.10 -12.74 21.33
CA HIS A 185 -7.26 -12.98 22.19
C HIS A 185 -7.29 -11.82 23.16
N PRO A 186 -8.39 -11.03 23.20
CA PRO A 186 -8.45 -9.93 24.16
C PRO A 186 -8.12 -10.56 25.51
N PRO A 187 -7.21 -9.95 26.31
CA PRO A 187 -6.86 -10.51 27.60
C PRO A 187 -8.18 -10.82 28.30
N PRO A 188 -8.32 -12.01 28.93
CA PRO A 188 -9.56 -12.39 29.60
C PRO A 188 -9.98 -11.17 30.40
N ARG A 189 -11.20 -10.66 30.17
CA ARG A 189 -11.70 -9.49 30.90
C ARG A 189 -11.43 -9.82 32.34
N GLN A 190 -10.42 -9.18 32.94
CA GLN A 190 -10.22 -9.24 34.36
C GLN A 190 -11.52 -8.65 34.86
N SER A 191 -12.39 -9.51 35.37
CA SER A 191 -13.64 -9.13 35.99
C SER A 191 -13.22 -8.06 36.98
N LEU A 192 -13.54 -6.80 36.64
CA LEU A 192 -13.28 -5.66 37.51
C LEU A 192 -13.90 -6.05 38.83
N SER A 193 -13.04 -6.42 39.78
CA SER A 193 -13.49 -6.81 41.10
C SER A 193 -14.25 -5.59 41.63
N PRO A 194 -15.52 -5.74 42.04
CA PRO A 194 -16.36 -4.61 42.45
C PRO A 194 -15.82 -3.84 43.67
N ALA A 195 -14.66 -4.23 44.23
CA ALA A 195 -14.03 -3.64 45.40
C ALA A 195 -13.58 -2.17 45.26
N ALA A 196 -13.57 -1.58 44.04
CA ALA A 196 -13.14 -0.18 43.84
C ALA A 196 -14.30 0.82 43.63
N ALA A 197 -15.56 0.43 43.88
CA ALA A 197 -16.71 1.33 43.82
C ALA A 197 -16.92 2.16 45.12
N GLY A 198 -15.90 2.26 45.97
CA GLY A 198 -15.93 2.99 47.24
C GLY A 198 -15.31 4.39 47.16
N CYS A 199 -15.60 5.20 46.13
CA CYS A 199 -15.27 6.63 46.17
C CYS A 199 -16.47 7.37 46.76
N GLN A 200 -16.51 7.44 48.09
CA GLN A 200 -17.45 8.26 48.85
C GLN A 200 -17.20 9.74 48.51
N ILE A 201 -18.12 10.34 47.75
CA ILE A 201 -18.18 11.79 47.58
C ILE A 201 -18.65 12.36 48.91
N LYS A 202 -17.74 12.95 49.69
CA LYS A 202 -18.11 13.82 50.80
C LYS A 202 -18.57 15.15 50.21
N LEU A 203 -19.85 15.47 50.40
CA LEU A 203 -20.43 16.80 50.25
C LEU A 203 -20.07 17.66 51.47
#